data_AF-K2A2X8-F1
#
_entry.id   AF-K2A2X8-F1
#
_cell.length_a   1.000
_cell.length_b   1.000
_cell.length_c   1.000
_cell.angle_alpha   90.00
_cell.angle_beta   90.00
_cell.angle_gamma   90.00
#
_symmetry.space_group_name_H-M   'P 1'
#
loop_
_entity.id
_entity.type
_entity.pdbx_description
1 polymer ?
#
loop_
_entity_poly.entity_id
_entity_poly.type
_entity_poly.pdbx_seq_one_letter_code
_entity_poly.pdbx_strand_id
1 'polypeptide(L)'
;WITSGWQSEWWEFFPANFSPYGYNHTVWQIAAPLTKDEAVKQWFNWSDYEAPFPKVEKIIPAAKLPEDISKIPDDILNWAIECELTGKPFRIIKQELEFYRKHNLPIPRRHPDQRYLDRLKWHFNY
;
A
#
# COMPACT_ATOMS: atom_id res chain seq x y z
N TRP A 1 21.36 -4.95 46.62
CA TRP A 1 21.51 -6.06 45.66
C TRP A 1 20.81 -5.68 44.38
N ILE A 2 21.64 -5.21 43.44
CA ILE A 2 21.52 -5.19 41.97
C ILE A 2 20.30 -4.46 41.36
N THR A 3 20.63 -3.30 40.79
CA THR A 3 19.90 -2.56 39.75
C THR A 3 19.63 -3.44 38.52
N SER A 4 18.47 -4.06 38.44
CA SER A 4 18.00 -4.77 37.24
C SER A 4 16.96 -3.93 36.49
N GLY A 5 17.34 -2.72 36.09
CA GLY A 5 16.44 -1.80 35.36
C GLY A 5 17.03 -1.14 34.12
N TRP A 6 18.32 -1.35 33.83
CA TRP A 6 19.06 -0.55 32.83
C TRP A 6 20.12 -1.37 32.07
N GLN A 7 19.89 -2.66 31.80
CA GLN A 7 20.93 -3.53 31.21
C GLN A 7 20.62 -4.14 29.84
N SER A 8 19.55 -3.72 29.15
CA SER A 8 19.25 -4.26 27.81
C SER A 8 18.56 -3.27 26.87
N GLU A 9 18.82 -1.97 26.99
CA GLU A 9 18.16 -0.96 26.14
C GLU A 9 19.08 -0.26 25.13
N TRP A 10 20.37 -0.15 25.43
CA TRP A 10 21.32 0.54 24.55
C TRP A 10 21.84 -0.42 23.48
N TRP A 11 21.66 -0.08 22.20
CA TRP A 11 22.10 -0.82 21.00
C TRP A 11 21.25 -2.02 20.57
N GLU A 12 20.14 -2.31 21.23
CA GLU A 12 19.15 -3.29 20.77
C GLU A 12 18.01 -2.60 20.00
N PHE A 13 17.30 -3.35 19.15
CA PHE A 13 16.06 -2.84 18.55
C PHE A 13 14.98 -2.72 19.61
N PHE A 14 14.12 -1.70 19.48
CA PHE A 14 12.92 -1.59 20.32
C PHE A 14 12.06 -2.85 20.18
N PRO A 15 11.41 -3.32 21.27
CA PRO A 15 10.49 -4.44 21.18
C PRO A 15 9.39 -4.17 20.15
N ALA A 16 8.99 -5.18 19.40
CA ALA A 16 8.09 -5.01 18.26
C ALA A 16 6.71 -4.43 18.63
N ASN A 17 6.27 -4.62 19.88
CA ASN A 17 5.03 -4.06 20.43
C ASN A 17 5.05 -2.52 20.55
N PHE A 18 6.23 -1.87 20.52
CA PHE A 18 6.34 -0.41 20.47
C PHE A 18 6.15 0.16 19.07
N SER A 19 6.05 -0.68 18.03
CA SER A 19 5.78 -0.23 16.68
C SER A 19 4.43 0.50 16.62
N PRO A 20 4.37 1.76 16.11
CA PRO A 20 3.11 2.46 15.90
C PRO A 20 2.29 1.86 14.75
N TYR A 21 2.87 0.93 13.99
CA TYR A 21 2.23 0.23 12.88
C TYR A 21 1.93 -1.22 13.23
N GLY A 22 0.77 -1.71 12.80
CA GLY A 22 0.44 -3.13 12.85
C GLY A 22 1.25 -3.93 11.83
N TYR A 23 1.61 -5.16 12.20
CA TYR A 23 2.38 -6.11 11.38
C TYR A 23 1.82 -6.23 9.96
N ASN A 24 0.48 -6.30 9.85
CA ASN A 24 -0.26 -6.43 8.60
C ASN A 24 -0.08 -5.28 7.60
N HIS A 25 0.37 -4.09 8.05
CA HIS A 25 0.67 -2.96 7.17
C HIS A 25 2.16 -2.83 6.83
N THR A 26 3.01 -3.68 7.41
CA THR A 26 4.44 -3.65 7.15
C THR A 26 4.81 -4.43 5.90
N VAL A 27 5.99 -4.16 5.35
CA VAL A 27 6.59 -4.98 4.27
C VAL A 27 6.77 -6.44 4.71
N TRP A 28 6.88 -6.67 6.03
CA TRP A 28 7.05 -8.01 6.58
C TRP A 28 5.82 -8.90 6.42
N GLN A 29 4.61 -8.34 6.34
CA GLN A 29 3.43 -9.11 5.97
C GLN A 29 3.49 -9.65 4.53
N ILE A 30 4.24 -8.97 3.64
CA ILE A 30 4.40 -9.41 2.25
C ILE A 30 5.48 -10.49 2.15
N ALA A 31 6.58 -10.34 2.89
CA ALA A 31 7.72 -11.26 2.85
C ALA A 31 7.51 -12.52 3.71
N ALA A 32 6.90 -12.38 4.89
CA ALA A 32 6.65 -13.43 5.86
C ALA A 32 5.22 -13.25 6.45
N PRO A 33 4.18 -13.63 5.70
CA PRO A 33 2.80 -13.39 6.09
C PRO A 33 2.46 -14.14 7.38
N LEU A 34 1.92 -13.41 8.35
CA LEU A 34 1.37 -13.99 9.59
C LEU A 34 -0.14 -13.77 9.64
N THR A 35 -0.83 -14.69 10.32
CA THR A 35 -2.19 -14.47 10.79
C THR A 35 -2.19 -13.52 11.98
N LYS A 36 -3.35 -12.92 12.27
CA LYS A 36 -3.53 -12.05 13.45
C LYS A 36 -3.11 -12.76 14.74
N ASP A 37 -3.53 -14.02 14.91
CA ASP A 37 -3.24 -14.80 16.11
C ASP A 37 -1.75 -15.12 16.24
N GLU A 38 -1.05 -15.41 15.14
CA GLU A 38 0.41 -15.62 15.14
C GLU A 38 1.18 -14.35 15.42
N ALA A 39 0.75 -13.22 14.85
CA ALA A 39 1.37 -11.92 15.08
C ALA A 39 1.27 -11.51 16.56
N VAL A 40 0.09 -11.65 17.16
CA VAL A 40 -0.14 -11.31 18.57
C VAL A 40 0.66 -12.23 19.51
N LYS A 41 0.78 -13.53 19.20
CA LYS A 41 1.64 -14.47 19.96
C LYS A 41 3.12 -14.06 19.94
N GLN A 42 3.56 -13.42 18.87
CA GLN A 42 4.93 -12.93 18.70
C GLN A 42 5.10 -11.47 19.18
N TRP A 43 4.13 -10.94 19.94
CA TRP A 43 4.15 -9.56 20.46
C TRP A 43 4.17 -8.47 19.38
N PHE A 44 3.65 -8.77 18.18
CA PHE A 44 3.42 -7.76 17.17
C PHE A 44 2.04 -7.12 17.33
N ASN A 45 1.97 -5.82 17.06
CA ASN A 45 0.69 -5.12 16.91
C ASN A 45 -0.04 -5.59 15.66
N TRP A 46 -1.37 -5.59 15.70
CA TRP A 46 -2.22 -5.83 14.52
C TRP A 46 -3.19 -4.67 14.36
N SER A 47 -3.39 -4.20 13.13
CA SER A 47 -4.29 -3.10 12.85
C SER A 47 -5.55 -3.61 12.16
N ASP A 48 -6.70 -3.42 12.80
CA ASP A 48 -8.02 -3.69 12.21
C ASP A 48 -8.56 -2.48 11.41
N TYR A 49 -7.70 -1.49 11.12
CA TYR A 49 -8.09 -0.33 10.34
C TYR A 49 -8.31 -0.70 8.88
N GLU A 50 -9.53 -0.46 8.40
CA GLU A 50 -9.87 -0.50 6.99
C GLU A 50 -10.03 0.91 6.45
N ALA A 51 -9.40 1.19 5.30
CA ALA A 51 -9.53 2.48 4.65
C ALA A 51 -10.99 2.70 4.23
N PRO A 52 -11.59 3.86 4.53
CA PRO A 52 -12.95 4.16 4.11
C PRO A 52 -13.03 4.20 2.58
N PHE A 53 -14.19 3.82 2.05
CA PHE A 53 -14.42 3.89 0.62
C PHE A 53 -14.26 5.34 0.12
N PRO A 54 -13.54 5.57 -0.99
CA PRO A 54 -13.24 6.92 -1.45
C PRO A 54 -14.53 7.65 -1.85
N LYS A 55 -14.71 8.87 -1.33
CA LYS A 55 -15.77 9.77 -1.78
C LYS A 55 -15.36 10.36 -3.14
N VAL A 56 -15.93 9.83 -4.21
CA VAL A 56 -15.67 10.24 -5.60
C VAL A 56 -16.97 10.44 -6.35
N GLU A 57 -16.91 11.25 -7.40
CA GLU A 57 -18.06 11.51 -8.27
C GLU A 57 -18.39 10.30 -9.16
N LYS A 58 -17.37 9.54 -9.54
CA LYS A 58 -17.51 8.42 -10.48
C LYS A 58 -16.44 7.37 -10.24
N ILE A 59 -16.79 6.12 -10.51
CA ILE A 59 -15.88 4.98 -10.55
C ILE A 59 -15.82 4.47 -11.99
N ILE A 60 -14.61 4.30 -12.52
CA ILE A 60 -14.38 3.86 -13.89
C ILE A 60 -13.51 2.60 -13.86
N PRO A 61 -13.94 1.50 -14.50
CA PRO A 61 -13.08 0.36 -14.73
C PRO A 61 -11.83 0.75 -15.49
N ALA A 62 -10.65 0.33 -15.03
CA ALA A 62 -9.39 0.64 -15.70
C ALA A 62 -9.35 0.20 -17.18
N ALA A 63 -10.10 -0.85 -17.55
CA ALA A 63 -10.24 -1.31 -18.94
C ALA A 63 -10.89 -0.27 -19.89
N LYS A 64 -11.64 0.71 -19.36
CA LYS A 64 -12.25 1.78 -20.15
C LYS A 64 -11.31 2.99 -20.33
N LEU A 65 -10.16 3.02 -19.66
CA LEU A 65 -9.21 4.10 -19.82
C LEU A 65 -8.49 3.96 -21.17
N PRO A 66 -8.40 5.05 -21.95
CA PRO A 66 -7.64 5.02 -23.19
C PRO A 66 -6.15 4.80 -22.89
N GLU A 67 -5.46 4.14 -23.81
CA GLU A 67 -4.00 3.95 -23.72
C GLU A 67 -3.23 5.26 -23.93
N ASP A 68 -3.83 6.18 -24.68
CA ASP A 68 -3.27 7.47 -24.97
C ASP A 68 -3.62 8.47 -23.86
N ILE A 69 -2.59 8.94 -23.15
CA ILE A 69 -2.70 9.92 -22.05
C ILE A 69 -3.26 11.27 -22.52
N SER A 70 -3.08 11.63 -23.79
CA SER A 70 -3.57 12.91 -24.34
C SER A 70 -5.10 12.96 -24.42
N LYS A 71 -5.75 11.79 -24.47
CA LYS A 71 -7.21 11.66 -24.53
C LYS A 71 -7.87 11.65 -23.16
N ILE A 72 -7.09 11.70 -22.08
CA ILE A 72 -7.61 11.62 -20.71
C ILE A 72 -7.87 13.04 -20.19
N PRO A 73 -9.13 13.37 -19.82
CA PRO A 73 -9.47 14.67 -19.26
C PRO A 73 -8.94 14.85 -17.83
N ASP A 74 -8.74 16.10 -17.42
CA ASP A 74 -8.31 16.47 -16.06
C ASP A 74 -9.34 16.07 -14.98
N ASP A 75 -10.60 15.86 -15.37
CA ASP A 75 -11.69 15.38 -14.50
C ASP A 75 -11.38 14.02 -13.85
N ILE A 76 -10.41 13.27 -14.38
CA ILE A 76 -9.94 12.03 -13.78
C ILE A 76 -9.45 12.19 -12.33
N LEU A 77 -9.04 13.40 -11.93
CA LEU A 77 -8.65 13.71 -10.55
C LEU A 77 -9.81 13.57 -9.56
N ASN A 78 -11.06 13.68 -10.04
CA ASN A 78 -12.29 13.53 -9.24
C ASN A 78 -12.87 12.10 -9.31
N TRP A 79 -12.29 11.24 -10.14
CA TRP A 79 -12.76 9.87 -10.34
C TRP A 79 -11.93 8.88 -9.52
N ALA A 80 -12.53 7.74 -9.20
CA ALA A 80 -11.80 6.55 -8.81
C ALA A 80 -11.65 5.60 -10.00
N ILE A 81 -10.47 5.04 -10.14
CA ILE A 81 -10.16 3.98 -11.10
C ILE A 81 -10.25 2.66 -10.36
N GLU A 82 -11.02 1.73 -10.90
CA GLU A 82 -11.13 0.38 -10.35
C GLU A 82 -9.97 -0.49 -10.85
N CYS A 83 -9.23 -1.08 -9.93
CA CYS A 83 -8.11 -1.97 -10.23
C CYS A 83 -8.58 -3.22 -10.98
N GLU A 84 -7.91 -3.56 -12.09
CA GLU A 84 -8.26 -4.74 -12.92
C GLU A 84 -8.17 -6.08 -12.19
N LEU A 85 -7.30 -6.19 -11.17
CA LEU A 85 -7.08 -7.45 -10.45
C LEU A 85 -7.88 -7.54 -9.14
N THR A 86 -7.86 -6.48 -8.35
CA THR A 86 -8.41 -6.50 -6.98
C THR A 86 -9.79 -5.87 -6.87
N GLY A 87 -10.27 -5.16 -7.90
CA GLY A 87 -11.49 -4.35 -7.83
C GLY A 87 -11.39 -3.15 -6.86
N LYS A 88 -10.22 -2.94 -6.21
CA LYS A 88 -10.05 -1.83 -5.27
C LYS A 88 -10.01 -0.50 -6.01
N PRO A 89 -10.83 0.48 -5.63
CA PRO A 89 -10.79 1.81 -6.22
C PRO A 89 -9.55 2.57 -5.74
N PHE A 90 -8.86 3.25 -6.66
CA PHE A 90 -7.79 4.19 -6.33
C PHE A 90 -7.96 5.50 -7.10
N ARG A 91 -7.33 6.57 -6.60
CA ARG A 91 -7.35 7.88 -7.23
C ARG A 91 -5.95 8.26 -7.68
N ILE A 92 -5.89 9.15 -8.66
CA ILE A 92 -4.66 9.75 -9.15
C ILE A 92 -4.62 11.19 -8.66
N ILE A 93 -3.44 11.61 -8.22
CA ILE A 93 -3.21 13.00 -7.82
C ILE A 93 -2.69 13.81 -8.99
N LYS A 94 -2.82 15.14 -8.90
CA LYS A 94 -2.40 16.06 -9.96
C LYS A 94 -0.95 15.86 -10.38
N GLN A 95 -0.05 15.66 -9.41
CA GLN A 95 1.37 15.43 -9.64
C GLN A 95 1.63 14.15 -10.44
N GLU A 96 0.87 13.09 -10.17
CA GLU A 96 0.96 11.84 -10.92
C GLU A 96 0.46 12.03 -12.35
N LEU A 97 -0.68 12.70 -12.54
CA LEU A 97 -1.23 12.98 -13.87
C LEU A 97 -0.25 13.80 -14.74
N GLU A 98 0.35 14.84 -14.16
CA GLU A 98 1.38 15.65 -14.82
C GLU A 98 2.61 14.83 -15.19
N PHE A 99 3.05 13.92 -14.32
CA PHE A 99 4.15 13.00 -14.60
C PHE A 99 3.83 12.09 -15.79
N TYR A 100 2.66 11.44 -15.81
CA TYR A 100 2.26 10.57 -16.93
C TYR A 100 2.16 11.34 -18.25
N ARG A 101 1.61 12.56 -18.23
CA ARG A 101 1.54 13.43 -19.42
C ARG A 101 2.92 13.85 -19.93
N LYS A 102 3.80 14.31 -19.03
CA LYS A 102 5.15 14.76 -19.37
C LYS A 102 5.98 13.67 -20.05
N HIS A 103 5.77 12.42 -19.63
CA HIS A 103 6.51 11.27 -20.15
C HIS A 103 5.76 10.48 -21.23
N ASN A 104 4.58 10.96 -21.66
CA ASN A 104 3.71 10.26 -22.61
C ASN A 104 3.43 8.80 -22.22
N LEU A 105 3.20 8.57 -20.92
CA LEU A 105 2.97 7.26 -20.34
C LEU A 105 1.47 7.05 -20.07
N PRO A 106 0.94 5.83 -20.29
CA PRO A 106 -0.42 5.52 -19.93
C PRO A 106 -0.61 5.55 -18.42
N ILE A 107 -1.84 5.86 -18.00
CA ILE A 107 -2.23 5.82 -16.60
C ILE A 107 -2.22 4.37 -16.08
N PRO A 108 -1.77 4.13 -14.83
CA PRO A 108 -1.81 2.81 -14.23
C PRO A 108 -3.22 2.22 -14.21
N ARG A 109 -3.32 0.96 -14.62
CA ARG A 109 -4.57 0.17 -14.53
C ARG A 109 -4.70 -0.64 -13.24
N ARG A 110 -3.60 -0.75 -12.48
CA ARG A 110 -3.51 -1.50 -11.22
C ARG A 110 -3.34 -0.57 -10.03
N HIS A 111 -3.96 -0.94 -8.92
CA HIS A 111 -3.83 -0.27 -7.63
C HIS A 111 -2.35 -0.11 -7.23
N PRO A 112 -1.94 0.99 -6.57
CA PRO A 112 -0.57 1.18 -6.07
C PRO A 112 -0.01 -0.04 -5.32
N ASP A 113 -0.77 -0.60 -4.37
CA ASP A 113 -0.37 -1.81 -3.64
C ASP A 113 -0.16 -3.02 -4.55
N GLN A 114 -1.04 -3.21 -5.54
CA GLN A 114 -0.88 -4.32 -6.49
C GLN A 114 0.38 -4.13 -7.34
N ARG A 115 0.68 -2.90 -7.78
CA ARG A 115 1.93 -2.59 -8.49
C ARG A 115 3.16 -2.85 -7.63
N TYR A 116 3.07 -2.56 -6.33
CA TYR A 116 4.12 -2.85 -5.35
C TYR A 116 4.34 -4.37 -5.25
N LEU A 117 3.27 -5.15 -5.10
CA LEU A 117 3.32 -6.62 -5.05
C LEU A 117 3.86 -7.24 -6.35
N ASP A 118 3.40 -6.75 -7.51
CA ASP A 118 3.86 -7.23 -8.82
C ASP A 118 5.37 -7.04 -9.00
N ARG A 119 5.91 -5.93 -8.50
CA ARG A 119 7.35 -5.66 -8.51
C ARG A 119 8.11 -6.59 -7.58
N LEU A 120 7.56 -6.83 -6.38
CA LEU A 120 8.19 -7.70 -5.38
C LEU A 120 8.10 -9.19 -5.71
N LYS A 121 7.16 -9.59 -6.56
CA LYS A 121 6.99 -10.97 -7.00
C LYS A 121 8.30 -11.60 -7.49
N TRP A 122 9.18 -10.83 -8.12
CA TRP A 122 10.47 -11.35 -8.59
C TRP A 122 11.55 -11.46 -7.51
N HIS A 123 11.41 -10.72 -6.40
CA HIS A 123 12.39 -10.69 -5.31
C HIS A 123 12.18 -11.81 -4.27
N PHE A 124 10.92 -12.18 -3.99
CA PHE A 124 10.58 -13.15 -2.94
C PHE A 124 10.25 -14.56 -3.46
N ASN A 125 10.24 -14.79 -4.79
CA ASN A 125 9.97 -16.10 -5.40
C ASN A 125 11.25 -16.88 -5.78
N TYR A 126 12.37 -16.64 -5.08
CA TYR A 126 13.57 -17.47 -5.08
C TYR A 126 13.81 -17.98 -3.66
#